data_AF-A0A7X4DNK1-F1
#
_entry.id   AF-A0A7X4DNK1-F1
#
_cell.length_a   1.000
_cell.length_b   1.000
_cell.length_c   1.000
_cell.angle_alpha   90.00
_cell.angle_beta   90.00
_cell.angle_gamma   90.00
#
_symmetry.space_group_name_H-M   'P 1'
#
loop_
_entity.id
_entity.type
_entity.pdbx_description
1 polymer ?
#
loop_
_entity_poly.entity_id
_entity_poly.type
_entity_poly.pdbx_seq_one_letter_code
_entity_poly.pdbx_strand_id
1 'polypeptide(L)'
;MFFPPIDGSPQLDEERPPRSAFARIDTVEDLVDEDQIVLLDAVDTWWLKRDESYVPLSERDWPANGQFPLNWALSTISIDGHALRRDIGDFEEGDWITLHFGHPGEAERPADQFLSLFSDPTPRGVIRIERMDDATKARLEKLAGWGEAKDADPYEIRRVLDRERRLDTVAIYDVGQGAATALLADGRPALYFDFGGAANGNWRTFPKRVRRFCFEDDPPIVLSHWDWDHWSSALRDHRALDQTWVLPLQATSGSLGLVHAAFLSMLRSRAQQTLWWPRRVLGIQFKHMNACLIKAQGRAKSRNETGLALVVGGEVYDQCSVLLPADASFGALKGLDSCSFDHIVVPHHGGRTDLATVPKPRSKRAGHAVYSYGVGNNFLHPLTETQRTLRKTWKNADHTAFRQRFGVGHVGIDLVGRKKLPFSSRCQHCNLGRKHACDLAIQHWIP
;
A
#
# COMPACT_ATOMS: atom_id res chain seq x y z
N MET A 1 -10.81 15.73 -8.44
CA MET A 1 -11.23 14.37 -8.81
C MET A 1 -10.38 13.40 -8.02
N PHE A 2 -10.98 12.67 -7.08
CA PHE A 2 -10.21 11.79 -6.19
C PHE A 2 -9.44 10.70 -6.94
N PHE A 3 -10.08 10.08 -7.93
CA PHE A 3 -9.47 9.16 -8.88
C PHE A 3 -9.43 9.83 -10.25
N PRO A 4 -8.27 10.15 -10.85
CA PRO A 4 -8.21 10.84 -12.13
C PRO A 4 -8.98 10.06 -13.22
N PRO A 5 -9.64 10.74 -14.17
CA PRO A 5 -10.39 10.05 -15.20
C PRO A 5 -9.42 9.26 -16.08
N ILE A 6 -9.88 8.14 -16.61
CA ILE A 6 -9.04 7.19 -17.36
C ILE A 6 -8.39 7.85 -18.59
N ASP A 7 -9.02 8.89 -19.15
CA ASP A 7 -8.55 9.64 -20.32
C ASP A 7 -7.65 10.84 -19.99
N GLY A 8 -7.39 11.12 -18.71
CA GLY A 8 -6.56 12.24 -18.26
C GLY A 8 -7.17 13.62 -18.51
N SER A 9 -8.46 13.71 -18.85
CA SER A 9 -9.13 15.00 -19.04
C SER A 9 -9.34 15.71 -17.70
N PRO A 10 -8.90 16.98 -17.55
CA PRO A 10 -9.24 17.75 -16.37
C PRO A 10 -10.70 18.19 -16.46
N GLN A 11 -11.55 17.67 -15.58
CA GLN A 11 -12.82 18.29 -15.22
C GLN A 11 -12.78 18.61 -13.73
N LEU A 12 -12.31 19.82 -13.43
CA LEU A 12 -12.60 20.48 -12.16
C LEU A 12 -13.48 21.67 -12.52
N ASP A 13 -14.79 21.47 -12.46
CA ASP A 13 -15.65 22.60 -12.11
C ASP A 13 -15.21 23.05 -10.71
N GLU A 14 -14.92 24.35 -10.58
CA GLU A 14 -14.47 25.03 -9.36
C GLU A 14 -15.59 25.12 -8.32
N GLU A 15 -16.21 23.99 -7.97
CA GLU A 15 -17.14 23.95 -6.86
C GLU A 15 -16.39 24.02 -5.53
N ARG A 16 -16.92 24.87 -4.63
CA ARG A 16 -16.29 25.23 -3.36
C ARG A 16 -15.98 23.96 -2.54
N PRO A 17 -14.81 23.91 -1.86
CA PRO A 17 -14.48 22.83 -0.95
C PRO A 17 -15.60 22.58 0.08
N PRO A 18 -15.84 21.33 0.52
CA PRO A 18 -16.93 21.01 1.44
C PRO A 18 -16.79 21.80 2.74
N ARG A 19 -17.90 22.27 3.31
CA ARG A 19 -17.90 23.02 4.60
C ARG A 19 -17.76 22.12 5.82
N SER A 20 -18.08 20.84 5.67
CA SER A 20 -17.86 19.82 6.70
C SER A 20 -17.67 18.46 6.06
N ALA A 21 -16.99 17.57 6.78
CA ALA A 21 -16.79 16.18 6.37
C ALA A 21 -17.04 15.23 7.53
N PHE A 22 -17.59 14.06 7.21
CA PHE A 22 -17.52 12.89 8.08
C PHE A 22 -16.20 12.18 7.80
N ALA A 23 -15.43 11.89 8.85
CA ALA A 23 -14.09 11.37 8.71
C ALA A 23 -13.86 10.19 9.64
N ARG A 24 -13.26 9.12 9.11
CA ARG A 24 -12.78 7.96 9.86
C ARG A 24 -11.30 8.12 10.09
N ILE A 25 -10.82 7.88 11.30
CA ILE A 25 -9.39 7.78 11.59
C ILE A 25 -8.86 6.52 10.91
N ASP A 26 -8.06 6.71 9.86
CA ASP A 26 -7.61 5.62 9.02
C ASP A 26 -6.24 5.10 9.47
N THR A 27 -5.28 6.02 9.63
CA THR A 27 -3.92 5.73 10.08
C THR A 27 -3.48 6.79 11.08
N VAL A 28 -2.83 6.35 12.15
CA VAL A 28 -2.15 7.24 13.11
C VAL A 28 -0.65 7.03 12.99
N GLU A 29 0.04 7.99 12.39
CA GLU A 29 1.49 7.95 12.22
C GLU A 29 2.18 8.67 13.37
N ASP A 30 3.01 7.94 14.11
CA ASP A 30 3.81 8.51 15.18
C ASP A 30 5.13 9.07 14.62
N LEU A 31 5.30 10.38 14.67
CA LEU A 31 6.53 11.04 14.32
C LEU A 31 7.55 11.02 15.49
N VAL A 32 8.64 11.76 15.31
CA VAL A 32 9.66 12.00 16.34
C VAL A 32 9.08 12.93 17.41
N ASP A 33 9.52 12.79 18.66
CA ASP A 33 9.14 13.66 19.79
C ASP A 33 7.64 13.68 20.17
N GLU A 34 6.94 12.56 19.99
CA GLU A 34 5.51 12.35 20.31
C GLU A 34 4.51 13.11 19.41
N ASP A 35 5.00 13.85 18.41
CA ASP A 35 4.16 14.41 17.37
C ASP A 35 3.44 13.27 16.62
N GLN A 36 2.16 13.46 16.31
CA GLN A 36 1.35 12.47 15.58
C GLN A 36 0.72 13.12 14.38
N ILE A 37 0.85 12.50 13.20
CA ILE A 37 0.01 12.83 12.05
C ILE A 37 -1.14 11.83 12.01
N VAL A 38 -2.37 12.35 11.99
CA VAL A 38 -3.56 11.54 11.84
C VAL A 38 -4.07 11.69 10.41
N LEU A 39 -4.11 10.58 9.69
CA LEU A 39 -4.70 10.49 8.36
C LEU A 39 -6.13 9.97 8.48
N LEU A 40 -7.04 10.68 7.80
CA LEU A 40 -8.46 10.43 7.87
C LEU A 40 -9.02 10.11 6.49
N ASP A 41 -9.91 9.14 6.45
CA ASP A 41 -10.76 8.80 5.31
C ASP A 41 -12.06 9.60 5.40
N ALA A 42 -12.33 10.51 4.46
CA ALA A 42 -13.38 11.51 4.63
C ALA A 42 -14.39 11.54 3.49
N VAL A 43 -15.64 11.85 3.84
CA VAL A 43 -16.73 12.15 2.90
C VAL A 43 -17.44 13.46 3.21
N ASP A 44 -17.78 14.23 2.18
CA ASP A 44 -18.63 15.42 2.28
C ASP A 44 -19.99 15.06 2.92
N THR A 45 -20.33 15.77 4.00
CA THR A 45 -21.61 15.56 4.70
C THR A 45 -22.82 15.84 3.81
N TRP A 46 -22.72 16.79 2.87
CA TRP A 46 -23.82 17.13 1.98
C TRP A 46 -24.08 16.03 0.96
N TRP A 47 -23.01 15.45 0.42
CA TRP A 47 -23.11 14.30 -0.46
C TRP A 47 -23.79 13.13 0.26
N LEU A 48 -23.35 12.81 1.48
CA LEU A 48 -23.96 11.70 2.24
C LEU A 48 -25.43 11.96 2.56
N LYS A 49 -25.83 13.21 2.83
CA LYS A 49 -27.25 13.55 3.07
C LYS A 49 -28.14 13.31 1.84
N ARG A 50 -27.58 13.38 0.63
CA ARG A 50 -28.29 13.15 -0.63
C ARG A 50 -28.23 11.70 -1.10
N ASP A 51 -27.22 10.96 -0.66
CA ASP A 51 -27.08 9.56 -0.97
C ASP A 51 -28.09 8.71 -0.20
N GLU A 52 -29.29 8.53 -0.74
CA GLU A 52 -30.33 7.69 -0.11
C GLU A 52 -30.00 6.20 -0.14
N SER A 53 -28.92 5.80 -0.82
CA SER A 53 -28.56 4.38 -0.95
C SER A 53 -27.90 3.86 0.34
N TYR A 54 -28.40 2.71 0.80
CA TYR A 54 -27.85 1.99 1.96
C TYR A 54 -26.86 0.90 1.54
N VAL A 55 -26.34 0.97 0.31
CA VAL A 55 -25.45 0.00 -0.29
C VAL A 55 -23.99 0.41 0.01
N PRO A 56 -23.15 -0.50 0.54
CA PRO A 56 -21.73 -0.25 0.74
C PRO A 56 -21.06 0.29 -0.52
N LEU A 57 -20.12 1.24 -0.40
CA LEU A 57 -19.39 1.77 -1.55
C LEU A 57 -18.69 0.67 -2.35
N SER A 58 -18.22 -0.36 -1.64
CA SER A 58 -17.57 -1.52 -2.23
C SER A 58 -18.48 -2.34 -3.15
N GLU A 59 -19.80 -2.24 -3.04
CA GLU A 59 -20.78 -2.98 -3.86
C GLU A 59 -21.45 -2.13 -4.93
N ARG A 60 -21.10 -0.84 -5.03
CA ARG A 60 -21.68 0.02 -6.05
C ARG A 60 -21.08 -0.32 -7.41
N ASP A 61 -21.93 -0.37 -8.43
CA ASP A 61 -21.47 -0.43 -9.81
C ASP A 61 -21.07 0.99 -10.24
N TRP A 62 -19.78 1.20 -10.49
CA TRP A 62 -19.29 2.45 -11.09
C TRP A 62 -19.10 2.28 -12.58
N PRO A 63 -19.50 3.28 -13.39
CA PRO A 63 -19.33 3.18 -14.84
C PRO A 63 -17.83 3.05 -15.20
N ALA A 64 -17.55 2.10 -16.09
CA ALA A 64 -16.18 1.75 -16.51
C ALA A 64 -15.43 2.88 -17.23
N ASN A 65 -16.11 3.98 -17.58
CA ASN A 65 -15.51 5.16 -18.22
C ASN A 65 -14.68 6.03 -17.26
N GLY A 66 -14.55 5.64 -15.98
CA GLY A 66 -13.71 6.32 -15.01
C GLY A 66 -14.30 7.64 -14.49
N GLN A 67 -15.55 7.95 -14.84
CA GLN A 67 -16.29 9.02 -14.18
C GLN A 67 -16.83 8.49 -12.86
N PHE A 68 -16.03 8.61 -11.80
CA PHE A 68 -16.55 8.36 -10.46
C PHE A 68 -17.50 9.52 -10.09
N PRO A 69 -18.73 9.29 -9.63
CA PRO A 69 -19.58 10.39 -9.17
C PRO A 69 -19.14 10.95 -7.80
N LEU A 70 -18.01 10.48 -7.27
CA LEU A 70 -17.46 10.82 -5.96
C LEU A 70 -16.31 11.83 -6.02
N ASN A 71 -16.04 12.42 -7.18
CA ASN A 71 -14.83 13.19 -7.49
C ASN A 71 -14.49 14.33 -6.52
N TRP A 72 -15.48 14.77 -5.74
CA TRP A 72 -15.40 15.79 -4.69
C TRP A 72 -15.94 15.32 -3.35
N ALA A 73 -16.70 14.22 -3.34
CA ALA A 73 -17.33 13.71 -2.14
C ALA A 73 -16.32 13.00 -1.26
N LEU A 74 -15.38 12.24 -1.83
CA LEU A 74 -14.33 11.56 -1.09
C LEU A 74 -13.05 12.41 -1.04
N SER A 75 -12.39 12.37 0.10
CA SER A 75 -11.09 12.99 0.31
C SER A 75 -10.32 12.25 1.41
N THR A 76 -9.02 12.46 1.49
CA THR A 76 -8.25 12.17 2.70
C THR A 76 -7.90 13.48 3.40
N ILE A 77 -7.73 13.45 4.72
CA ILE A 77 -7.39 14.63 5.51
C ILE A 77 -6.23 14.28 6.43
N SER A 78 -5.20 15.12 6.45
CA SER A 78 -4.12 15.05 7.42
C SER A 78 -4.33 16.15 8.48
N ILE A 79 -4.32 15.78 9.75
CA ILE A 79 -4.42 16.70 10.89
C ILE A 79 -3.41 16.31 11.97
N ASP A 80 -2.95 17.31 12.71
CA ASP A 80 -2.13 17.10 13.90
C ASP A 80 -2.90 16.33 15.00
N GLY A 81 -2.27 15.28 15.54
CA GLY A 81 -2.87 14.41 16.55
C GLY A 81 -3.06 15.09 17.90
N HIS A 82 -2.22 16.06 18.27
CA HIS A 82 -2.44 16.83 19.50
C HIS A 82 -3.67 17.72 19.39
N ALA A 83 -3.86 18.38 18.24
CA ALA A 83 -5.05 19.16 17.94
C ALA A 83 -6.31 18.29 18.00
N LEU A 84 -6.26 17.06 17.47
CA LEU A 84 -7.37 16.12 17.55
C LEU A 84 -7.65 15.69 19.00
N ARG A 85 -6.62 15.26 19.74
CA ARG A 85 -6.73 14.80 21.14
C ARG A 85 -7.31 15.87 22.06
N ARG A 86 -6.93 17.13 21.85
CA ARG A 86 -7.44 18.27 22.62
C ARG A 86 -8.96 18.42 22.51
N ASP A 87 -9.54 18.14 21.35
CA ASP A 87 -10.96 18.39 21.10
C ASP A 87 -11.85 17.19 21.47
N ILE A 88 -11.41 15.97 21.21
CA ILE A 88 -12.24 14.77 21.38
C ILE A 88 -11.73 13.78 22.44
N GLY A 89 -10.58 14.07 23.08
CA GLY A 89 -9.90 13.17 24.00
C GLY A 89 -9.18 12.04 23.28
N ASP A 90 -9.07 10.88 23.93
CA ASP A 90 -8.41 9.70 23.35
C ASP A 90 -9.15 9.19 22.11
N PHE A 91 -8.40 8.77 21.10
CA PHE A 91 -8.92 8.24 19.86
C PHE A 91 -8.10 7.02 19.41
N GLU A 92 -8.70 6.17 18.58
CA GLU A 92 -8.02 5.05 17.93
C GLU A 92 -8.37 4.97 16.43
N GLU A 93 -7.56 4.22 15.67
CA GLU A 93 -7.91 3.86 14.29
C GLU A 93 -9.30 3.21 14.24
N GLY A 94 -10.09 3.63 13.26
CA GLY A 94 -11.50 3.25 13.09
C GLY A 94 -12.51 4.16 13.78
N ASP A 95 -12.08 5.10 14.64
CA ASP A 95 -13.01 6.09 15.21
C ASP A 95 -13.56 7.03 14.14
N TRP A 96 -14.82 7.45 14.31
CA TRP A 96 -15.49 8.39 13.43
C TRP A 96 -15.72 9.73 14.08
N ILE A 97 -15.43 10.79 13.33
CA ILE A 97 -15.56 12.18 13.75
C ILE A 97 -16.24 13.01 12.66
N THR A 98 -16.75 14.16 13.07
CA THR A 98 -17.22 15.21 12.15
C THR A 98 -16.27 16.38 12.21
N LEU A 99 -15.78 16.81 11.06
CA LEU A 99 -14.95 18.00 10.89
C LEU A 99 -15.77 19.12 10.28
N HIS A 100 -15.68 20.31 10.87
CA HIS A 100 -16.24 21.53 10.29
C HIS A 100 -15.11 22.46 9.90
N PHE A 101 -15.15 22.97 8.67
CA PHE A 101 -14.11 23.80 8.09
C PHE A 101 -14.54 25.26 8.03
N GLY A 102 -13.64 26.16 8.43
CA GLY A 102 -13.73 27.61 8.22
C GLY A 102 -12.91 28.08 7.01
N HIS A 103 -12.75 29.39 6.84
CA HIS A 103 -11.82 29.93 5.85
C HIS A 103 -10.36 29.74 6.31
N PRO A 104 -9.41 29.59 5.35
CA PRO A 104 -7.97 29.61 5.67
C PRO A 104 -7.62 30.89 6.43
N GLY A 105 -7.04 30.76 7.63
CA GLY A 105 -6.68 31.89 8.51
C GLY A 105 -7.67 32.22 9.63
N GLU A 106 -8.90 31.67 9.60
CA GLU A 106 -9.88 31.82 10.70
C GLU A 106 -9.80 30.71 11.75
N ALA A 107 -9.03 29.64 11.47
CA ALA A 107 -9.05 28.43 12.28
C ALA A 107 -7.79 28.28 13.14
N GLU A 108 -7.99 27.75 14.35
CA GLU A 108 -6.94 27.40 15.29
C GLU A 108 -6.19 26.11 14.91
N ARG A 109 -6.71 25.34 13.95
CA ARG A 109 -6.27 23.96 13.64
C ARG A 109 -6.02 23.82 12.14
N PRO A 110 -4.77 23.85 11.68
CA PRO A 110 -4.46 23.58 10.28
C PRO A 110 -4.73 22.10 9.96
N ALA A 111 -5.27 21.84 8.79
CA ALA A 111 -5.40 20.50 8.23
C ALA A 111 -5.18 20.55 6.72
N ASP A 112 -4.65 19.47 6.16
CA ASP A 112 -4.46 19.31 4.73
C ASP A 112 -5.51 18.37 4.16
N GLN A 113 -6.41 18.87 3.31
CA GLN A 113 -7.41 18.04 2.65
C GLN A 113 -6.96 17.68 1.23
N PHE A 114 -6.81 16.39 0.96
CA PHE A 114 -6.46 15.87 -0.35
C PHE A 114 -7.72 15.40 -1.07
N LEU A 115 -8.12 16.17 -2.09
CA LEU A 115 -9.24 15.81 -2.99
C LEU A 115 -8.82 14.78 -4.05
N SER A 116 -7.58 14.29 -3.99
CA SER A 116 -7.01 13.17 -4.72
C SER A 116 -5.78 12.68 -3.98
N LEU A 117 -5.51 11.38 -4.04
CA LEU A 117 -4.27 10.80 -3.52
C LEU A 117 -3.00 11.40 -4.17
N PHE A 118 -3.13 12.06 -5.33
CA PHE A 118 -2.00 12.43 -6.20
C PHE A 118 -1.88 13.93 -6.48
N SER A 119 -2.61 14.75 -5.74
CA SER A 119 -2.60 16.19 -5.88
C SER A 119 -2.06 16.85 -4.64
N ASP A 120 -1.72 18.13 -4.79
CA ASP A 120 -1.45 18.97 -3.63
C ASP A 120 -2.68 19.08 -2.74
N PRO A 121 -2.48 19.22 -1.41
CA PRO A 121 -3.58 19.41 -0.50
C PRO A 121 -4.22 20.79 -0.73
N THR A 122 -5.50 20.87 -0.41
CA THR A 122 -6.17 22.14 -0.15
C THR A 122 -5.99 22.43 1.35
N PRO A 123 -5.23 23.46 1.74
CA PRO A 123 -5.11 23.83 3.14
C PRO A 123 -6.48 24.22 3.70
N ARG A 124 -6.87 23.60 4.82
CA ARG A 124 -8.13 23.85 5.52
C ARG A 124 -7.85 24.35 6.92
N GLY A 125 -8.77 25.17 7.41
CA GLY A 125 -8.87 25.50 8.82
C GLY A 125 -10.00 24.71 9.47
N VAL A 126 -9.70 23.85 10.45
CA VAL A 126 -10.73 23.12 11.21
C VAL A 126 -11.18 23.98 12.39
N ILE A 127 -12.45 24.39 12.37
CA ILE A 127 -13.04 25.26 13.39
C ILE A 127 -13.75 24.49 14.49
N ARG A 128 -14.11 23.23 14.22
CA ARG A 128 -14.78 22.34 15.19
C ARG A 128 -14.56 20.88 14.81
N ILE A 129 -14.30 20.06 15.81
CA ILE A 129 -14.23 18.60 15.73
C ILE A 129 -15.25 18.02 16.70
N GLU A 130 -16.02 17.03 16.25
CA GLU A 130 -17.04 16.39 17.09
C GLU A 130 -16.96 14.88 16.97
N ARG A 131 -17.21 14.17 18.07
CA ARG A 131 -17.53 12.75 17.98
C ARG A 131 -18.85 12.57 17.24
N MET A 132 -18.90 11.53 16.44
CA MET A 132 -20.08 11.21 15.66
C MET A 132 -21.16 10.55 16.50
N ASP A 133 -22.43 10.84 16.21
CA ASP A 133 -23.55 10.12 16.80
C ASP A 133 -23.65 8.68 16.27
N ASP A 134 -24.23 7.78 17.08
CA ASP A 134 -24.27 6.35 16.78
C ASP A 134 -25.02 6.01 15.48
N ALA A 135 -26.06 6.79 15.15
CA ALA A 135 -26.86 6.52 13.96
C ALA A 135 -26.09 6.87 12.68
N THR A 136 -25.45 8.04 12.65
CA THR A 136 -24.58 8.45 11.55
C THR A 136 -23.37 7.52 11.43
N LYS A 137 -22.75 7.15 12.56
CA LYS A 137 -21.64 6.19 12.60
C LYS A 137 -22.05 4.85 12.01
N ALA A 138 -23.16 4.25 12.45
CA ALA A 138 -23.62 2.95 11.94
C ALA A 138 -23.88 2.98 10.42
N ARG A 139 -24.41 4.09 9.90
CA ARG A 139 -24.59 4.30 8.47
C ARG A 139 -23.25 4.35 7.72
N LEU A 140 -22.29 5.09 8.25
CA LEU A 140 -20.96 5.22 7.64
C LEU A 140 -20.13 3.94 7.72
N GLU A 141 -20.22 3.19 8.81
CA GLU A 141 -19.62 1.85 8.94
C GLU A 141 -20.15 0.89 7.88
N LYS A 142 -21.46 0.92 7.61
CA LYS A 142 -22.06 0.14 6.52
C LYS A 142 -21.55 0.61 5.16
N LEU A 143 -21.49 1.92 4.95
CA LEU A 143 -21.05 2.52 3.69
C LEU A 143 -19.58 2.21 3.39
N ALA A 144 -18.71 2.32 4.39
CA ALA A 144 -17.30 1.99 4.36
C ALA A 144 -17.04 0.48 4.54
N GLY A 145 -18.07 -0.35 4.43
CA GLY A 145 -17.99 -1.78 4.67
C GLY A 145 -17.33 -2.56 3.53
N TRP A 146 -16.91 -3.78 3.86
CA TRP A 146 -16.33 -4.76 2.93
C TRP A 146 -17.30 -5.27 1.86
N GLY A 147 -18.61 -5.08 2.08
CA GLY A 147 -19.65 -5.70 1.26
C GLY A 147 -19.57 -7.23 1.28
N GLU A 148 -19.98 -7.88 0.20
CA GLU A 148 -19.84 -9.33 0.02
C GLU A 148 -18.37 -9.77 -0.09
N ALA A 149 -17.80 -10.21 1.04
CA ALA A 149 -16.46 -10.78 1.10
C ALA A 149 -16.51 -12.24 1.58
N LYS A 150 -16.44 -13.16 0.62
CA LYS A 150 -16.41 -14.62 0.87
C LYS A 150 -14.98 -15.12 0.74
N ASP A 151 -14.54 -15.88 1.74
CA ASP A 151 -13.25 -16.59 1.73
C ASP A 151 -13.13 -17.40 0.43
N ALA A 152 -12.03 -17.23 -0.30
CA ALA A 152 -11.74 -18.03 -1.49
C ALA A 152 -11.34 -19.47 -1.11
N ASP A 153 -11.38 -20.39 -2.06
CA ASP A 153 -10.77 -21.71 -1.87
C ASP A 153 -9.22 -21.54 -1.84
N PRO A 154 -8.51 -22.04 -0.82
CA PRO A 154 -7.04 -22.02 -0.80
C PRO A 154 -6.41 -22.67 -2.05
N TYR A 155 -7.07 -23.65 -2.64
CA TYR A 155 -6.65 -24.27 -3.90
C TYR A 155 -6.72 -23.29 -5.08
N GLU A 156 -7.76 -22.46 -5.13
CA GLU A 156 -7.91 -21.44 -6.17
C GLU A 156 -6.83 -20.36 -6.07
N ILE A 157 -6.55 -19.88 -4.85
CA ILE A 157 -5.43 -18.96 -4.62
C ILE A 157 -4.11 -19.59 -5.07
N ARG A 158 -3.86 -20.86 -4.70
CA ARG A 158 -2.66 -21.57 -5.15
C ARG A 158 -2.61 -21.68 -6.68
N ARG A 159 -3.72 -21.98 -7.34
CA ARG A 159 -3.79 -22.09 -8.82
C ARG A 159 -3.44 -20.78 -9.51
N VAL A 160 -3.88 -19.65 -8.98
CA VAL A 160 -3.59 -18.32 -9.53
C VAL A 160 -2.13 -17.92 -9.28
N LEU A 161 -1.61 -18.20 -8.08
CA LEU A 161 -0.30 -17.71 -7.67
C LEU A 161 0.85 -18.67 -8.04
N ASP A 162 0.69 -19.99 -7.96
CA ASP A 162 1.73 -21.00 -8.20
C ASP A 162 1.95 -21.29 -9.69
N ARG A 163 2.27 -20.23 -10.45
CA ARG A 163 2.54 -20.32 -11.88
C ARG A 163 3.79 -21.16 -12.13
N GLU A 164 3.77 -21.98 -13.18
CA GLU A 164 4.90 -22.82 -13.60
C GLU A 164 6.06 -21.99 -14.18
N ARG A 165 6.65 -21.13 -13.36
CA ARG A 165 7.76 -20.26 -13.70
C ARG A 165 8.78 -20.26 -12.57
N ARG A 166 10.04 -20.42 -12.93
CA ARG A 166 11.15 -20.29 -11.98
C ARG A 166 11.47 -18.82 -11.79
N LEU A 167 11.37 -18.35 -10.55
CA LEU A 167 11.77 -16.99 -10.22
C LEU A 167 13.30 -16.83 -10.32
N ASP A 168 13.74 -15.68 -10.83
CA ASP A 168 15.15 -15.32 -10.89
C ASP A 168 15.49 -14.01 -10.18
N THR A 169 14.48 -13.20 -9.83
CA THR A 169 14.70 -11.92 -9.16
C THR A 169 13.52 -11.50 -8.31
N VAL A 170 13.78 -10.89 -7.15
CA VAL A 170 12.81 -10.05 -6.44
C VAL A 170 13.14 -8.59 -6.74
N ALA A 171 12.21 -7.86 -7.36
CA ALA A 171 12.38 -6.46 -7.71
C ALA A 171 11.55 -5.56 -6.79
N ILE A 172 12.21 -4.76 -5.97
CA ILE A 172 11.60 -3.75 -5.09
C ILE A 172 11.66 -2.40 -5.82
N TYR A 173 10.52 -1.91 -6.24
CA TYR A 173 10.45 -0.70 -7.06
C TYR A 173 10.40 0.56 -6.19
N ASP A 174 11.32 1.51 -6.44
CA ASP A 174 11.07 2.93 -6.14
C ASP A 174 9.75 3.39 -6.75
N VAL A 175 8.73 3.52 -5.90
CA VAL A 175 7.41 4.09 -6.19
C VAL A 175 7.10 5.26 -5.25
N GLY A 176 8.15 5.87 -4.68
CA GLY A 176 8.03 6.88 -3.63
C GLY A 176 7.79 6.26 -2.25
N GLN A 177 7.08 6.98 -1.37
CA GLN A 177 6.60 6.45 -0.09
C GLN A 177 5.44 5.48 -0.33
N GLY A 178 5.79 4.22 -0.59
CA GLY A 178 4.84 3.12 -0.80
C GLY A 178 5.55 1.83 -1.18
N ALA A 179 4.77 0.77 -1.37
CA ALA A 179 5.26 -0.58 -1.63
C ALA A 179 4.84 -1.07 -3.02
N ALA A 180 5.80 -1.50 -3.83
CA ALA A 180 5.54 -2.27 -5.03
C ALA A 180 6.70 -3.22 -5.28
N THR A 181 6.46 -4.52 -5.10
CA THR A 181 7.45 -5.57 -5.32
C THR A 181 6.98 -6.51 -6.41
N ALA A 182 7.86 -6.91 -7.32
CA ALA A 182 7.58 -7.97 -8.28
C ALA A 182 8.48 -9.17 -8.07
N LEU A 183 7.90 -10.36 -8.17
CA LEU A 183 8.65 -11.60 -8.36
C LEU A 183 8.84 -11.78 -9.87
N LEU A 184 10.07 -11.74 -10.33
CA LEU A 184 10.39 -11.83 -11.74
C LEU A 184 10.79 -13.25 -12.12
N ALA A 185 10.34 -13.68 -13.30
CA ALA A 185 10.84 -14.82 -14.04
C ALA A 185 11.26 -14.33 -15.43
N ASP A 186 12.52 -14.56 -15.79
CA ASP A 186 13.11 -14.09 -17.06
C ASP A 186 12.96 -12.57 -17.27
N GLY A 187 13.08 -11.81 -16.18
CA GLY A 187 12.95 -10.35 -16.19
C GLY A 187 11.52 -9.82 -16.40
N ARG A 188 10.50 -10.66 -16.28
CA ARG A 188 9.08 -10.27 -16.35
C ARG A 188 8.35 -10.60 -15.05
N PRO A 189 7.41 -9.77 -14.58
CA PRO A 189 6.63 -10.08 -13.39
C PRO A 189 5.82 -11.36 -13.57
N ALA A 190 6.09 -12.34 -12.71
CA ALA A 190 5.23 -13.51 -12.53
C ALA A 190 4.12 -13.23 -11.50
N LEU A 191 4.40 -12.33 -10.55
CA LEU A 191 3.52 -11.91 -9.46
C LEU A 191 3.94 -10.50 -8.99
N TYR A 192 2.96 -9.68 -8.62
CA TYR A 192 3.18 -8.46 -7.83
C TYR A 192 2.77 -8.69 -6.38
N PHE A 193 3.61 -8.28 -5.44
CA PHE A 193 3.31 -8.19 -4.02
C PHE A 193 3.29 -6.72 -3.64
N ASP A 194 2.09 -6.25 -3.32
CA ASP A 194 1.65 -4.86 -3.36
C ASP A 194 1.75 -4.21 -4.75
N PHE A 195 0.92 -3.21 -4.95
CA PHE A 195 0.91 -2.38 -6.15
C PHE A 195 0.64 -0.92 -5.78
N GLY A 196 1.39 -0.48 -4.79
CA GLY A 196 1.25 0.82 -4.17
C GLY A 196 2.25 1.84 -4.65
N GLY A 197 2.25 2.98 -3.99
CA GLY A 197 3.08 4.12 -4.35
C GLY A 197 2.71 5.35 -3.55
N ALA A 198 3.55 6.36 -3.72
CA ALA A 198 3.39 7.64 -3.06
C ALA A 198 2.00 8.26 -3.26
N ALA A 199 1.35 8.52 -2.12
CA ALA A 199 0.02 9.11 -1.99
C ALA A 199 0.03 10.27 -0.98
N ASN A 200 -1.06 11.05 -0.95
CA ASN A 200 -1.31 12.15 -0.01
C ASN A 200 -0.12 13.13 0.05
N GLY A 201 0.29 13.56 1.25
CA GLY A 201 1.39 14.50 1.45
C GLY A 201 2.75 14.05 0.87
N ASN A 202 2.87 12.77 0.51
CA ASN A 202 4.07 12.19 -0.09
C ASN A 202 3.96 11.95 -1.60
N TRP A 203 2.85 12.32 -2.27
CA TRP A 203 2.62 11.99 -3.68
C TRP A 203 3.78 12.41 -4.60
N ARG A 204 4.45 13.54 -4.30
CA ARG A 204 5.60 14.08 -5.06
C ARG A 204 6.84 13.22 -4.99
N THR A 205 6.90 12.31 -4.02
CA THR A 205 8.00 11.34 -3.91
C THR A 205 7.88 10.25 -4.98
N PHE A 206 6.76 10.11 -5.70
CA PHE A 206 6.66 9.17 -6.82
C PHE A 206 7.67 9.54 -7.93
N PRO A 207 8.47 8.58 -8.45
CA PRO A 207 9.45 8.90 -9.48
C PRO A 207 8.78 9.24 -10.82
N LYS A 208 9.01 10.46 -11.31
CA LYS A 208 8.43 11.00 -12.56
C LYS A 208 8.68 10.16 -13.82
N ARG A 209 9.65 9.26 -13.78
CA ARG A 209 10.02 8.38 -14.90
C ARG A 209 9.26 7.07 -14.91
N VAL A 210 8.69 6.63 -13.79
CA VAL A 210 7.81 5.47 -13.78
C VAL A 210 6.46 5.92 -14.32
N ARG A 211 6.16 5.56 -15.56
CA ARG A 211 4.87 5.86 -16.20
C ARG A 211 4.06 4.60 -16.45
N ARG A 212 4.71 3.45 -16.56
CA ARG A 212 4.08 2.17 -16.88
C ARG A 212 4.72 1.01 -16.13
N PHE A 213 3.86 0.17 -15.59
CA PHE A 213 4.22 -1.15 -15.10
C PHE A 213 4.11 -2.20 -16.20
N CYS A 214 4.65 -3.39 -15.93
CA CYS A 214 4.69 -4.50 -16.89
C CYS A 214 3.58 -5.51 -16.56
N PHE A 215 2.69 -5.76 -17.52
CA PHE A 215 1.59 -6.72 -17.41
C PHE A 215 1.58 -7.73 -18.56
N GLU A 216 2.72 -7.95 -19.23
CA GLU A 216 2.80 -8.75 -20.46
C GLU A 216 2.41 -10.23 -20.27
N ASP A 217 2.46 -10.72 -19.03
CA ASP A 217 2.12 -12.10 -18.66
C ASP A 217 0.89 -12.19 -17.74
N ASP A 218 0.07 -11.15 -17.65
CA ASP A 218 -1.07 -11.07 -16.73
C ASP A 218 -0.72 -11.47 -15.29
N PRO A 219 0.28 -10.81 -14.65
CA PRO A 219 0.71 -11.16 -13.31
C PRO A 219 -0.42 -10.89 -12.30
N PRO A 220 -0.79 -11.86 -11.44
CA PRO A 220 -1.67 -11.58 -10.33
C PRO A 220 -1.00 -10.58 -9.36
N ILE A 221 -1.85 -9.80 -8.69
CA ILE A 221 -1.45 -8.83 -7.68
C ILE A 221 -1.94 -9.33 -6.33
N VAL A 222 -1.02 -9.48 -5.38
CA VAL A 222 -1.33 -9.75 -3.98
C VAL A 222 -1.27 -8.43 -3.23
N LEU A 223 -2.38 -8.00 -2.64
CA LEU A 223 -2.38 -6.89 -1.70
C LEU A 223 -1.98 -7.43 -0.31
N SER A 224 -0.97 -6.87 0.31
CA SER A 224 -0.52 -7.28 1.64
C SER A 224 -1.53 -6.87 2.72
N HIS A 225 -1.96 -5.61 2.69
CA HIS A 225 -2.97 -5.04 3.60
C HIS A 225 -3.59 -3.79 2.97
N TRP A 226 -4.66 -3.29 3.60
CA TRP A 226 -5.36 -2.11 3.12
C TRP A 226 -4.77 -0.82 3.69
N ASP A 227 -3.82 -0.23 2.98
CA ASP A 227 -3.39 1.16 3.13
C ASP A 227 -3.10 1.76 1.72
N TRP A 228 -3.29 3.06 1.54
CA TRP A 228 -3.25 3.73 0.23
C TRP A 228 -1.93 3.47 -0.50
N ASP A 229 -0.81 3.51 0.20
CA ASP A 229 0.52 3.34 -0.36
C ASP A 229 0.90 1.89 -0.69
N HIS A 230 -0.02 0.93 -0.51
CA HIS A 230 0.09 -0.48 -0.94
C HIS A 230 -0.75 -0.82 -2.19
N TRP A 231 -1.66 0.05 -2.63
CA TRP A 231 -2.47 -0.19 -3.85
C TRP A 231 -2.62 1.02 -4.79
N SER A 232 -2.24 2.24 -4.36
CA SER A 232 -2.53 3.46 -5.11
C SER A 232 -1.92 3.52 -6.52
N SER A 233 -0.84 2.79 -6.81
CA SER A 233 -0.29 2.75 -8.18
C SER A 233 -1.27 2.15 -9.18
N ALA A 234 -2.27 1.37 -8.74
CA ALA A 234 -3.34 0.87 -9.60
C ALA A 234 -4.17 2.01 -10.22
N LEU A 235 -4.21 3.18 -9.58
CA LEU A 235 -4.86 4.39 -10.09
C LEU A 235 -3.94 5.26 -10.96
N ARG A 236 -2.65 4.93 -11.01
CA ARG A 236 -1.68 5.55 -11.92
C ARG A 236 -1.58 4.78 -13.22
N ASP A 237 -1.69 3.46 -13.11
CA ASP A 237 -1.69 2.53 -14.24
C ASP A 237 -2.92 1.62 -14.14
N HIS A 238 -4.05 2.10 -14.67
CA HIS A 238 -5.36 1.44 -14.58
C HIS A 238 -5.41 0.02 -15.16
N ARG A 239 -4.40 -0.42 -15.91
CA ARG A 239 -4.28 -1.82 -16.36
C ARG A 239 -4.14 -2.79 -15.18
N ALA A 240 -3.68 -2.30 -14.03
CA ALA A 240 -3.67 -3.05 -12.77
C ALA A 240 -5.08 -3.45 -12.33
N LEU A 241 -6.11 -2.63 -12.61
CA LEU A 241 -7.50 -2.92 -12.25
C LEU A 241 -8.05 -4.11 -13.04
N ASP A 242 -7.44 -4.45 -14.18
CA ASP A 242 -7.86 -5.57 -15.02
C ASP A 242 -7.12 -6.87 -14.66
N GLN A 243 -6.22 -6.86 -13.68
CA GLN A 243 -5.49 -8.05 -13.24
C GLN A 243 -6.32 -8.89 -12.25
N THR A 244 -5.85 -10.10 -11.95
CA THR A 244 -6.38 -10.87 -10.81
C THR A 244 -5.79 -10.34 -9.51
N TRP A 245 -6.63 -10.12 -8.50
CA TRP A 245 -6.23 -9.64 -7.19
C TRP A 245 -6.47 -10.67 -6.09
N VAL A 246 -5.46 -10.92 -5.26
CA VAL A 246 -5.60 -11.63 -3.97
C VAL A 246 -5.58 -10.59 -2.86
N LEU A 247 -6.67 -10.50 -2.11
CA LEU A 247 -6.95 -9.44 -1.16
C LEU A 247 -7.02 -10.00 0.27
N PRO A 248 -6.45 -9.33 1.28
CA PRO A 248 -6.56 -9.76 2.66
C PRO A 248 -7.95 -9.37 3.19
N LEU A 249 -8.64 -10.33 3.81
CA LEU A 249 -9.90 -10.06 4.51
C LEU A 249 -9.63 -9.71 5.97
N GLN A 250 -9.57 -8.41 6.26
CA GLN A 250 -9.18 -7.84 7.56
C GLN A 250 -10.37 -7.24 8.31
N ALA A 251 -11.56 -7.83 8.17
CA ALA A 251 -12.79 -7.30 8.79
C ALA A 251 -12.75 -7.21 10.33
N THR A 252 -11.82 -7.92 10.99
CA THR A 252 -11.59 -7.76 12.44
C THR A 252 -10.96 -6.42 12.80
N SER A 253 -10.38 -5.71 11.82
CA SER A 253 -9.82 -4.36 11.95
C SER A 253 -10.86 -3.25 11.78
N GLY A 254 -12.14 -3.61 11.63
CA GLY A 254 -13.25 -2.68 11.46
C GLY A 254 -13.72 -2.55 10.02
N SER A 255 -14.40 -1.44 9.71
CA SER A 255 -14.73 -1.08 8.32
C SER A 255 -13.48 -0.89 7.48
N LEU A 256 -13.65 -1.01 6.17
CA LEU A 256 -12.60 -0.92 5.17
C LEU A 256 -12.09 0.53 5.01
N GLY A 257 -12.91 1.54 5.33
CA GLY A 257 -12.65 2.93 4.96
C GLY A 257 -13.34 3.29 3.64
N LEU A 258 -13.71 4.55 3.46
CA LEU A 258 -14.51 5.01 2.33
C LEU A 258 -13.70 5.02 1.03
N VAL A 259 -12.44 5.45 1.09
CA VAL A 259 -11.55 5.49 -0.08
C VAL A 259 -11.20 4.08 -0.52
N HIS A 260 -10.88 3.21 0.44
CA HIS A 260 -10.59 1.80 0.18
C HIS A 260 -11.81 1.04 -0.35
N ALA A 261 -13.01 1.31 0.19
CA ALA A 261 -14.25 0.73 -0.31
C ALA A 261 -14.55 1.17 -1.75
N ALA A 262 -14.30 2.43 -2.10
CA ALA A 262 -14.40 2.89 -3.48
C ALA A 262 -13.42 2.16 -4.40
N PHE A 263 -12.15 2.00 -3.99
CA PHE A 263 -11.17 1.21 -4.75
C PHE A 263 -11.58 -0.26 -4.91
N LEU A 264 -12.10 -0.90 -3.86
CA LEU A 264 -12.59 -2.27 -3.94
C LEU A 264 -13.74 -2.43 -4.95
N SER A 265 -14.64 -1.46 -5.03
CA SER A 265 -15.69 -1.47 -6.06
C SER A 265 -15.11 -1.36 -7.48
N MET A 266 -14.05 -0.58 -7.67
CA MET A 266 -13.33 -0.53 -8.96
C MET A 266 -12.77 -1.90 -9.34
N LEU A 267 -12.18 -2.61 -8.36
CA LEU A 267 -11.69 -3.97 -8.58
C LEU A 267 -12.84 -4.93 -8.92
N ARG A 268 -13.95 -4.91 -8.18
CA ARG A 268 -15.11 -5.76 -8.48
C ARG A 268 -15.68 -5.53 -9.88
N SER A 269 -15.59 -4.29 -10.37
CA SER A 269 -16.11 -3.92 -11.69
C SER A 269 -15.20 -4.32 -12.86
N ARG A 270 -13.89 -4.51 -12.63
CA ARG A 270 -12.88 -4.62 -13.71
C ARG A 270 -11.93 -5.79 -13.60
N ALA A 271 -11.60 -6.23 -12.39
CA ALA A 271 -10.62 -7.29 -12.18
C ALA A 271 -11.11 -8.57 -12.87
N GLN A 272 -10.17 -9.28 -13.50
CA GLN A 272 -10.44 -10.63 -14.00
C GLN A 272 -11.00 -11.52 -12.88
N GLN A 273 -10.45 -11.36 -11.68
CA GLN A 273 -10.90 -12.05 -10.48
C GLN A 273 -10.45 -11.31 -9.21
N THR A 274 -11.29 -11.29 -8.18
CA THR A 274 -10.94 -10.88 -6.82
C THR A 274 -11.07 -12.07 -5.87
N LEU A 275 -9.96 -12.48 -5.25
CA LEU A 275 -9.90 -13.60 -4.32
C LEU A 275 -9.63 -13.11 -2.91
N TRP A 276 -10.55 -13.35 -1.98
CA TRP A 276 -10.31 -13.02 -0.57
C TRP A 276 -9.48 -14.10 0.11
N TRP A 277 -8.40 -13.68 0.76
CA TRP A 277 -7.58 -14.57 1.56
C TRP A 277 -8.43 -15.23 2.67
N PRO A 278 -8.40 -16.57 2.81
CA PRO A 278 -9.30 -17.26 3.72
C PRO A 278 -8.92 -16.98 5.17
N ARG A 279 -9.90 -16.63 6.01
CA ARG A 279 -9.64 -16.07 7.35
C ARG A 279 -8.83 -17.00 8.25
N ARG A 280 -9.01 -18.31 8.07
CA ARG A 280 -8.40 -19.38 8.89
C ARG A 280 -7.12 -19.97 8.28
N VAL A 281 -6.71 -19.54 7.10
CA VAL A 281 -5.49 -20.03 6.45
C VAL A 281 -4.32 -19.15 6.86
N LEU A 282 -3.33 -19.79 7.50
CA LEU A 282 -2.13 -19.10 7.99
C LEU A 282 -1.05 -18.95 6.94
N GLY A 283 -1.07 -19.79 5.90
CA GLY A 283 -0.15 -19.67 4.79
C GLY A 283 -0.46 -20.60 3.62
N ILE A 284 0.00 -20.23 2.44
CA ILE A 284 -0.10 -21.01 1.21
C ILE A 284 1.25 -20.98 0.51
N GLN A 285 1.82 -22.17 0.30
CA GLN A 285 3.04 -22.36 -0.48
C GLN A 285 2.75 -22.49 -1.98
N PHE A 286 3.63 -21.91 -2.79
CA PHE A 286 3.71 -21.97 -4.24
C PHE A 286 5.00 -22.72 -4.60
N LYS A 287 4.86 -23.98 -5.05
CA LYS A 287 6.00 -24.88 -5.24
C LYS A 287 6.86 -24.50 -6.43
N HIS A 288 6.26 -24.10 -7.55
CA HIS A 288 6.99 -23.78 -8.78
C HIS A 288 7.80 -22.49 -8.65
N MET A 289 7.24 -21.52 -7.94
CA MET A 289 7.91 -20.25 -7.65
C MET A 289 8.81 -20.30 -6.41
N ASN A 290 8.76 -21.39 -5.64
CA ASN A 290 9.43 -21.51 -4.34
C ASN A 290 9.15 -20.31 -3.41
N ALA A 291 7.87 -20.02 -3.20
CA ALA A 291 7.42 -18.89 -2.40
C ALA A 291 6.28 -19.30 -1.47
N CYS A 292 6.03 -18.53 -0.42
CA CYS A 292 4.98 -18.77 0.55
C CYS A 292 4.36 -17.45 0.99
N LEU A 293 3.05 -17.30 0.81
CA LEU A 293 2.30 -16.26 1.50
C LEU A 293 1.97 -16.73 2.91
N ILE A 294 2.15 -15.85 3.88
CA ILE A 294 1.79 -16.07 5.28
C ILE A 294 0.89 -14.95 5.77
N LYS A 295 -0.03 -15.28 6.67
CA LYS A 295 -0.91 -14.31 7.31
C LYS A 295 -0.30 -13.80 8.61
N ALA A 296 -0.22 -12.48 8.77
CA ALA A 296 0.20 -11.85 10.01
C ALA A 296 -0.84 -12.07 11.13
N GLN A 297 -0.37 -12.23 12.36
CA GLN A 297 -1.16 -12.63 13.53
C GLN A 297 -0.94 -11.69 14.72
N GLY A 298 -0.77 -10.39 14.47
CA GLY A 298 -0.64 -9.37 15.49
C GLY A 298 -1.99 -8.85 15.99
N ARG A 299 -2.06 -7.56 16.37
CA ARG A 299 -3.24 -6.97 17.00
C ARG A 299 -4.42 -6.96 16.02
N ALA A 300 -5.54 -7.59 16.41
CA ALA A 300 -6.72 -7.77 15.55
C ALA A 300 -7.28 -6.46 14.92
N LYS A 301 -7.15 -5.33 15.64
CA LYS A 301 -7.60 -4.02 15.17
C LYS A 301 -6.64 -3.32 14.18
N SER A 302 -5.41 -3.78 14.04
CA SER A 302 -4.41 -3.16 13.15
C SER A 302 -4.41 -3.85 11.79
N ARG A 303 -4.55 -3.05 10.73
CA ARG A 303 -4.44 -3.56 9.35
C ARG A 303 -2.99 -3.97 9.04
N ASN A 304 -2.01 -3.21 9.50
CA ASN A 304 -0.59 -3.52 9.29
C ASN A 304 -0.24 -4.89 9.88
N GLU A 305 -0.75 -5.20 11.08
CA GLU A 305 -0.42 -6.41 11.83
C GLU A 305 -1.30 -7.64 11.52
N THR A 306 -2.26 -7.54 10.59
CA THR A 306 -3.18 -8.63 10.24
C THR A 306 -3.24 -8.94 8.73
N GLY A 307 -2.35 -8.32 7.96
CA GLY A 307 -2.22 -8.51 6.52
C GLY A 307 -1.52 -9.82 6.11
N LEU A 308 -0.91 -9.79 4.94
CA LEU A 308 -0.11 -10.87 4.36
C LEU A 308 1.35 -10.44 4.28
N ALA A 309 2.24 -11.40 4.48
CA ALA A 309 3.66 -11.30 4.17
C ALA A 309 4.05 -12.39 3.17
N LEU A 310 5.16 -12.20 2.48
CA LEU A 310 5.65 -13.10 1.45
C LEU A 310 7.08 -13.55 1.78
N VAL A 311 7.30 -14.85 1.77
CA VAL A 311 8.62 -15.47 1.84
C VAL A 311 8.96 -15.99 0.46
N VAL A 312 10.14 -15.66 -0.05
CA VAL A 312 10.65 -16.13 -1.35
C VAL A 312 11.92 -16.92 -1.09
N GLY A 313 11.92 -18.21 -1.43
CA GLY A 313 13.04 -19.14 -1.27
C GLY A 313 13.20 -19.79 0.11
N GLY A 314 14.05 -20.83 0.14
CA GLY A 314 14.08 -21.91 1.15
C GLY A 314 13.93 -23.30 0.47
N GLU A 315 14.42 -24.42 1.03
CA GLU A 315 14.43 -25.73 0.32
C GLU A 315 13.08 -26.04 -0.36
N VAL A 316 13.03 -26.19 -1.69
CA VAL A 316 14.00 -26.88 -2.56
C VAL A 316 14.96 -25.89 -3.25
N TYR A 317 16.26 -25.99 -2.93
CA TYR A 317 17.43 -25.26 -3.45
C TYR A 317 17.83 -23.98 -2.70
N ASP A 318 18.35 -24.14 -1.47
CA ASP A 318 19.59 -23.58 -0.89
C ASP A 318 20.23 -22.24 -1.31
N GLN A 319 19.56 -21.36 -2.07
CA GLN A 319 20.02 -20.02 -2.41
C GLN A 319 18.84 -19.03 -2.40
N CYS A 320 18.97 -18.01 -1.55
CA CYS A 320 18.12 -16.82 -1.34
C CYS A 320 16.73 -17.03 -0.71
N SER A 321 16.64 -16.77 0.61
CA SER A 321 15.42 -16.69 1.42
C SER A 321 15.10 -15.23 1.74
N VAL A 322 14.30 -14.56 0.91
CA VAL A 322 13.89 -13.16 1.08
C VAL A 322 12.58 -13.09 1.87
N LEU A 323 12.52 -12.23 2.89
CA LEU A 323 11.28 -11.91 3.60
C LEU A 323 10.74 -10.53 3.17
N LEU A 324 9.47 -10.50 2.78
CA LEU A 324 8.71 -9.31 2.41
C LEU A 324 7.54 -9.16 3.41
N PRO A 325 7.75 -8.47 4.55
CA PRO A 325 6.76 -8.41 5.62
C PRO A 325 5.60 -7.44 5.34
N ALA A 326 5.69 -6.63 4.27
CA ALA A 326 4.90 -5.41 4.11
C ALA A 326 4.98 -4.57 5.39
N ASP A 327 3.86 -4.25 6.03
CA ASP A 327 3.86 -3.40 7.23
C ASP A 327 3.69 -4.16 8.54
N ALA A 328 3.55 -5.49 8.46
CA ALA A 328 3.50 -6.32 9.65
C ALA A 328 4.85 -6.29 10.36
N SER A 329 4.83 -6.02 11.66
CA SER A 329 6.00 -6.22 12.50
C SER A 329 6.47 -7.68 12.43
N PHE A 330 7.77 -7.91 12.67
CA PHE A 330 8.31 -9.26 12.66
C PHE A 330 7.64 -10.16 13.70
N GLY A 331 7.24 -9.61 14.85
CA GLY A 331 6.56 -10.35 15.92
C GLY A 331 5.13 -10.79 15.56
N ALA A 332 4.49 -10.15 14.58
CA ALA A 332 3.21 -10.62 14.04
C ALA A 332 3.36 -11.79 13.07
N LEU A 333 4.55 -12.03 12.52
CA LEU A 333 4.82 -13.14 11.59
C LEU A 333 5.22 -14.41 12.35
N LYS A 334 4.28 -14.89 13.17
CA LYS A 334 4.47 -16.06 14.05
C LYS A 334 4.97 -17.27 13.27
N GLY A 335 5.99 -17.94 13.83
CA GLY A 335 6.61 -19.11 13.21
C GLY A 335 7.82 -18.79 12.32
N LEU A 336 8.13 -17.50 12.10
CA LEU A 336 9.38 -17.09 11.46
C LEU A 336 10.51 -16.77 12.45
N ASP A 337 10.26 -16.85 13.76
CA ASP A 337 11.23 -16.45 14.81
C ASP A 337 12.54 -17.26 14.77
N SER A 338 12.46 -18.52 14.36
CA SER A 338 13.60 -19.42 14.19
C SER A 338 14.22 -19.39 12.79
N CYS A 339 13.58 -18.68 11.84
CA CYS A 339 14.07 -18.60 10.48
C CYS A 339 15.24 -17.61 10.39
N SER A 340 16.12 -17.88 9.42
CA SER A 340 17.14 -16.91 9.00
C SER A 340 16.93 -16.61 7.53
N PHE A 341 17.10 -15.34 7.17
CA PHE A 341 16.86 -14.85 5.83
C PHE A 341 18.15 -14.31 5.24
N ASP A 342 18.29 -14.39 3.93
CA ASP A 342 19.40 -13.76 3.23
C ASP A 342 19.13 -12.27 3.08
N HIS A 343 17.87 -11.90 2.82
CA HIS A 343 17.46 -10.52 2.69
C HIS A 343 16.10 -10.30 3.34
N ILE A 344 15.89 -9.09 3.85
CA ILE A 344 14.58 -8.64 4.32
C ILE A 344 14.24 -7.32 3.65
N VAL A 345 12.98 -7.12 3.31
CA VAL A 345 12.43 -5.77 3.18
C VAL A 345 12.05 -5.33 4.59
N VAL A 346 12.43 -4.10 4.94
CA VAL A 346 12.15 -3.53 6.25
C VAL A 346 10.67 -3.15 6.30
N PRO A 347 9.94 -3.57 7.35
CA PRO A 347 8.50 -3.33 7.41
C PRO A 347 8.17 -1.85 7.52
N HIS A 348 6.96 -1.48 7.06
CA HIS A 348 6.40 -0.15 7.24
C HIS A 348 7.33 0.96 6.73
N HIS A 349 8.02 0.71 5.61
CA HIS A 349 8.99 1.62 5.00
C HIS A 349 10.18 2.01 5.92
N GLY A 350 10.40 1.25 7.00
CA GLY A 350 11.35 1.59 8.06
C GLY A 350 10.81 2.56 9.12
N GLY A 351 9.49 2.69 9.20
CA GLY A 351 8.77 3.35 10.28
C GLY A 351 8.88 2.63 11.61
N ARG A 352 7.95 2.94 12.52
CA ARG A 352 7.89 2.31 13.84
C ARG A 352 7.39 0.87 13.69
N THR A 353 8.15 -0.07 14.24
CA THR A 353 7.85 -1.51 14.22
C THR A 353 8.42 -2.17 15.49
N ASP A 354 7.90 -3.33 15.87
CA ASP A 354 8.59 -4.18 16.85
C ASP A 354 9.92 -4.67 16.27
N LEU A 355 11.02 -4.32 16.94
CA LEU A 355 12.38 -4.68 16.56
C LEU A 355 13.00 -5.76 17.46
N ALA A 356 12.28 -6.23 18.50
CA ALA A 356 12.76 -7.28 19.38
C ALA A 356 12.78 -8.65 18.69
N THR A 357 11.94 -8.83 17.69
CA THR A 357 11.66 -10.07 16.95
C THR A 357 12.28 -10.09 15.55
N VAL A 358 13.20 -9.16 15.26
CA VAL A 358 13.88 -9.08 13.95
C VAL A 358 14.58 -10.41 13.64
N PRO A 359 14.30 -11.04 12.50
CA PRO A 359 14.96 -12.29 12.14
C PRO A 359 16.44 -12.07 11.88
N LYS A 360 17.24 -13.12 12.13
CA LYS A 360 18.69 -13.05 11.94
C LYS A 360 19.03 -13.20 10.46
N PRO A 361 20.03 -12.47 9.95
CA PRO A 361 20.56 -12.75 8.63
C PRO A 361 21.25 -14.12 8.63
N ARG A 362 21.05 -14.91 7.58
CA ARG A 362 21.79 -16.16 7.34
C ARG A 362 23.30 -15.90 7.27
N SER A 363 23.67 -14.79 6.63
CA SER A 363 25.05 -14.28 6.59
C SER A 363 25.09 -12.83 7.05
N LYS A 364 25.81 -12.55 8.15
CA LYS A 364 25.99 -11.16 8.61
C LYS A 364 26.71 -10.26 7.59
N ARG A 365 27.52 -10.84 6.70
CA ARG A 365 28.31 -10.09 5.70
C ARG A 365 27.56 -9.88 4.39
N ALA A 366 26.73 -10.84 4.01
CA ALA A 366 26.00 -10.83 2.74
C ALA A 366 24.51 -10.52 2.92
N GLY A 367 24.02 -10.36 4.15
CA GLY A 367 22.61 -10.09 4.42
C GLY A 367 22.26 -8.62 4.26
N HIS A 368 21.19 -8.33 3.52
CA HIS A 368 20.74 -6.96 3.25
C HIS A 368 19.35 -6.69 3.84
N ALA A 369 19.20 -5.52 4.45
CA ALA A 369 17.92 -4.94 4.80
C ALA A 369 17.55 -3.86 3.77
N VAL A 370 16.46 -4.05 3.03
CA VAL A 370 16.02 -3.15 1.97
C VAL A 370 14.89 -2.25 2.46
N TYR A 371 15.08 -0.95 2.39
CA TYR A 371 14.08 0.07 2.74
C TYR A 371 13.38 0.56 1.47
N SER A 372 12.07 0.32 1.39
CA SER A 372 11.21 0.81 0.29
C SER A 372 10.63 2.17 0.68
N TYR A 373 11.14 3.26 0.10
CA TYR A 373 10.62 4.62 0.28
C TYR A 373 11.15 5.57 -0.81
N GLY A 374 10.63 6.80 -0.82
CA GLY A 374 10.96 7.82 -1.81
C GLY A 374 11.90 8.93 -1.33
N VAL A 375 12.61 9.56 -2.26
CA VAL A 375 13.35 10.81 -2.01
C VAL A 375 12.37 11.92 -1.60
N GLY A 376 12.67 12.61 -0.51
CA GLY A 376 11.87 13.74 -0.03
C GLY A 376 10.55 13.32 0.61
N ASN A 377 10.48 12.12 1.20
CA ASN A 377 9.34 11.74 2.02
C ASN A 377 9.31 12.57 3.32
N ASN A 378 8.10 12.89 3.76
CA ASN A 378 7.83 13.76 4.90
C ASN A 378 7.35 12.98 6.14
N PHE A 379 7.14 11.67 6.03
CA PHE A 379 6.86 10.81 7.19
C PHE A 379 8.12 10.48 8.00
N LEU A 380 9.28 11.02 7.62
CA LEU A 380 10.56 10.79 8.27
C LEU A 380 10.98 9.30 8.25
N HIS A 381 10.37 8.51 7.36
CA HIS A 381 10.74 7.13 7.13
C HIS A 381 11.95 7.08 6.18
N PRO A 382 12.89 6.16 6.40
CA PRO A 382 13.01 5.29 7.55
C PRO A 382 13.46 6.02 8.82
N LEU A 383 12.87 5.70 9.97
CA LEU A 383 13.24 6.31 11.25
C LEU A 383 14.68 5.98 11.62
N THR A 384 15.39 6.97 12.17
CA THR A 384 16.79 6.82 12.62
C THR A 384 16.94 5.65 13.61
N GLU A 385 15.97 5.45 14.50
CA GLU A 385 16.03 4.38 15.49
C GLU A 385 15.89 2.99 14.88
N THR A 386 14.94 2.83 13.96
CA THR A 386 14.75 1.60 13.20
C THR A 386 16.03 1.23 12.45
N GLN A 387 16.63 2.21 11.75
CA GLN A 387 17.90 2.02 11.05
C GLN A 387 19.05 1.63 12.00
N ARG A 388 19.19 2.35 13.12
CA ARG A 388 20.25 2.13 14.11
C ARG A 388 20.15 0.73 14.71
N THR A 389 18.95 0.27 15.03
CA THR A 389 18.70 -1.03 15.62
C THR A 389 18.93 -2.15 14.61
N LEU A 390 18.41 -2.03 13.39
CA LEU A 390 18.64 -3.04 12.35
C LEU A 390 20.12 -3.18 11.99
N ARG A 391 20.89 -2.07 11.94
CA ARG A 391 22.35 -2.09 11.68
C ARG A 391 23.18 -2.88 12.69
N LYS A 392 22.64 -3.15 13.90
CA LYS A 392 23.29 -4.03 14.87
C LYS A 392 23.41 -5.46 14.34
N THR A 393 22.40 -5.91 13.59
CA THR A 393 22.26 -7.30 13.13
C THR A 393 22.47 -7.44 11.62
N TRP A 394 21.86 -6.56 10.82
CA TRP A 394 21.93 -6.49 9.36
C TRP A 394 22.96 -5.45 8.93
N LYS A 395 24.10 -5.87 8.38
CA LYS A 395 25.24 -4.96 8.13
C LYS A 395 25.13 -4.15 6.84
N ASN A 396 24.37 -4.65 5.88
CA ASN A 396 24.13 -3.95 4.62
C ASN A 396 22.69 -3.42 4.60
N ALA A 397 22.53 -2.23 4.03
CA ALA A 397 21.25 -1.57 3.89
C ALA A 397 21.15 -0.95 2.49
N ASP A 398 20.02 -1.19 1.82
CA ASP A 398 19.72 -0.65 0.50
C ASP A 398 18.43 0.14 0.55
N HIS A 399 18.36 1.19 -0.26
CA HIS A 399 17.28 2.17 -0.17
C HIS A 399 16.77 2.45 -1.57
N THR A 400 15.47 2.26 -1.80
CA THR A 400 14.87 2.62 -3.10
C THR A 400 14.92 4.12 -3.38
N ALA A 401 15.08 4.94 -2.34
CA ALA A 401 15.27 6.37 -2.45
C ALA A 401 16.64 6.76 -3.07
N PHE A 402 17.61 5.85 -3.18
CA PHE A 402 18.90 6.16 -3.81
C PHE A 402 18.79 6.12 -5.34
N ARG A 403 18.14 7.15 -5.87
CA ARG A 403 17.90 7.34 -7.31
C ARG A 403 19.22 7.54 -8.04
N GLN A 404 19.45 6.70 -9.05
CA GLN A 404 20.59 6.85 -9.95
C GLN A 404 20.36 7.99 -10.95
N ARG A 405 21.32 8.21 -11.88
CA ARG A 405 21.22 9.20 -12.98
C ARG A 405 19.90 9.12 -13.75
N PHE A 406 19.25 7.96 -13.73
CA PHE A 406 17.97 7.73 -14.39
C PHE A 406 16.74 8.05 -13.54
N GLY A 407 16.86 8.70 -12.38
CA GLY A 407 15.73 9.23 -11.61
C GLY A 407 14.82 8.19 -10.95
N VAL A 408 15.27 6.95 -10.86
CA VAL A 408 14.64 5.83 -10.13
C VAL A 408 15.72 5.10 -9.32
N GLY A 409 15.32 4.46 -8.22
CA GLY A 409 16.22 3.69 -7.34
C GLY A 409 15.79 2.24 -7.12
N HIS A 410 15.14 1.59 -8.10
CA HIS A 410 14.71 0.19 -7.99
C HIS A 410 15.86 -0.74 -7.55
N VAL A 411 15.57 -1.61 -6.59
CA VAL A 411 16.49 -2.61 -6.04
C VAL A 411 16.08 -3.99 -6.56
N GLY A 412 17.02 -4.79 -7.03
CA GLY A 412 16.81 -6.18 -7.41
C GLY A 412 17.65 -7.12 -6.56
N ILE A 413 17.04 -8.17 -6.05
CA ILE A 413 17.71 -9.27 -5.36
C ILE A 413 17.76 -10.45 -6.33
N ASP A 414 18.97 -10.94 -6.62
CA ASP A 414 19.17 -12.11 -7.47
C ASP A 414 18.86 -13.40 -6.70
N LEU A 415 17.97 -14.24 -7.24
CA LEU A 415 17.59 -15.52 -6.61
C LEU A 415 18.41 -16.70 -7.13
N VAL A 416 19.26 -16.51 -8.14
CA VAL A 416 19.97 -17.58 -8.85
C VAL A 416 21.49 -17.38 -8.91
N GLY A 417 22.02 -16.38 -8.18
CA GLY A 417 23.46 -16.18 -8.00
C GLY A 417 24.22 -15.83 -9.29
N ARG A 418 23.60 -15.09 -10.21
CA ARG A 418 24.26 -14.62 -11.45
C ARG A 418 25.31 -13.57 -11.08
N LYS A 419 26.59 -13.92 -11.29
CA LYS A 419 27.75 -13.03 -11.04
C LYS A 419 27.67 -11.66 -11.76
N LYS A 420 26.90 -11.57 -12.85
CA LYS A 420 26.55 -10.34 -13.56
C LYS A 420 25.21 -10.57 -14.24
N LEU A 421 24.15 -9.92 -13.78
CA LEU A 421 22.96 -9.77 -14.60
C LEU A 421 23.34 -8.93 -15.81
N PRO A 422 22.93 -9.31 -17.04
CA PRO A 422 23.18 -8.46 -18.18
C PRO A 422 22.60 -7.08 -17.82
N PHE A 423 23.42 -6.04 -17.98
CA PHE A 423 23.09 -4.62 -17.72
C PHE A 423 21.80 -4.15 -18.45
N SER A 424 21.19 -5.02 -19.25
CA SER A 424 19.91 -4.91 -19.93
C SER A 424 18.81 -5.75 -19.29
N SER A 425 18.62 -5.76 -17.97
CA SER A 425 17.35 -6.20 -17.36
C SER A 425 16.17 -5.27 -17.68
N ARG A 426 16.27 -4.47 -18.75
CA ARG A 426 15.08 -4.06 -19.48
C ARG A 426 14.47 -5.36 -19.98
N CYS A 427 13.18 -5.58 -19.70
CA CYS A 427 12.41 -6.66 -20.33
C CYS A 427 12.87 -6.80 -21.79
N GLN A 428 13.34 -7.98 -22.22
CA GLN A 428 14.02 -8.12 -23.52
C GLN A 428 13.14 -7.65 -24.70
N HIS A 429 11.82 -7.59 -24.51
CA HIS A 429 10.86 -7.00 -25.44
C HIS A 429 10.85 -5.46 -25.48
N CYS A 430 11.29 -4.78 -24.42
CA CYS A 430 11.44 -3.32 -24.36
C CYS A 430 12.60 -2.80 -25.24
N ASN A 431 13.53 -3.67 -25.64
CA ASN A 431 14.62 -3.32 -26.56
C ASN A 431 14.25 -3.47 -28.05
N LEU A 432 13.11 -4.10 -28.38
CA LEU A 432 12.73 -4.43 -29.77
C LEU A 432 11.90 -3.34 -30.49
N GLY A 433 11.98 -2.08 -30.07
CA GLY A 433 11.32 -0.97 -30.78
C GLY A 433 9.78 -0.99 -30.78
N ARG A 434 9.14 -1.84 -29.98
CA ARG A 434 7.69 -1.76 -29.74
C ARG A 434 7.40 -0.56 -28.81
N LYS A 435 6.33 0.19 -29.10
CA LYS A 435 5.88 1.42 -28.42
C LYS A 435 5.48 1.25 -26.92
N HIS A 436 5.91 0.18 -26.25
CA HIS A 436 5.48 -0.22 -24.91
C HIS A 436 6.67 -0.60 -24.01
N ALA A 437 7.70 0.24 -23.93
CA ALA A 437 8.77 0.04 -22.95
C ALA A 437 8.23 0.21 -21.51
N CYS A 438 8.54 -0.73 -20.62
CA CYS A 438 8.30 -0.58 -19.18
C CYS A 438 9.44 0.23 -18.54
N ASP A 439 9.12 1.10 -17.58
CA ASP A 439 10.10 2.01 -16.96
C ASP A 439 10.86 1.39 -15.77
N LEU A 440 10.61 0.11 -15.50
CA LEU A 440 10.98 -0.60 -14.27
C LEU A 440 12.36 -1.27 -14.29
N ALA A 441 13.35 -0.65 -14.93
CA ALA A 441 14.70 -1.23 -15.01
C ALA A 441 15.40 -1.17 -13.64
N ILE A 442 15.85 -2.31 -13.12
CA ILE A 442 16.57 -2.40 -11.84
C ILE A 442 17.88 -1.60 -11.91
N GLN A 443 18.11 -0.75 -10.89
CA GLN A 443 19.25 0.16 -10.83
C GLN A 443 20.33 -0.29 -9.86
N HIS A 444 19.92 -0.98 -8.80
CA HIS A 444 20.82 -1.52 -7.79
C HIS A 444 20.58 -3.03 -7.64
N TRP A 445 21.65 -3.82 -7.74
CA TRP A 445 21.58 -5.28 -7.69
C TRP A 445 22.28 -5.81 -6.45
N ILE A 446 21.55 -6.61 -5.68
CA ILE A 446 22.04 -7.39 -4.55
C ILE A 446 22.28 -8.83 -5.07
N PRO A 447 23.54 -9.31 -5.02
CA PRO A 447 23.94 -10.59 -5.62
C PRO A 447 23.55 -11.82 -4.80
#